data_AF-A0A090X1J3-F1
#
_entry.id   AF-A0A090X1J3-F1
#
_cell.length_a   1.000
_cell.length_b   1.000
_cell.length_c   1.000
_cell.angle_alpha   90.00
_cell.angle_beta   90.00
_cell.angle_gamma   90.00
#
_symmetry.space_group_name_H-M   'P 1'
#
loop_
_entity.id
_entity.type
_entity.pdbx_description
1 polymer ?
#
loop_
_entity_poly.entity_id
_entity_poly.type
_entity_poly.pdbx_seq_one_letter_code
_entity_poly.pdbx_strand_id
1 'polypeptide(L)'
;MNIRKSFSRIVLRYNTIKAHPLTKYASLKGLYRYLIFNLSQTIKKRPQVYDWINGLQFYAEKGGDAGIVGNIYYKLMDYEDSMFLLDHLKKEDLFVDVGANLGHYTLLASGICQSKTIAIEPIVTTLIKLKNNIVLNNLEKKVSVLAMGVGDAKETLNFTTNNTVMNTVSLTENSNTVKIEVDTLDSILENQAPSFIKIDVEGYEYKVLKGGLVMFYNNLS
;
A
#
# COMPACT_ATOMS: atom_id res chain seq x y z
N MET A 1 -12.34 -7.19 -27.76
CA MET A 1 -10.97 -6.91 -27.26
C MET A 1 -9.98 -7.22 -28.37
N ASN A 2 -9.17 -6.26 -28.83
CA ASN A 2 -8.30 -6.43 -30.00
C ASN A 2 -7.16 -7.42 -29.68
N ILE A 3 -7.10 -8.54 -30.39
CA ILE A 3 -6.15 -9.65 -30.15
C ILE A 3 -4.70 -9.15 -30.13
N ARG A 4 -4.34 -8.21 -31.03
CA ARG A 4 -3.01 -7.60 -31.07
C ARG A 4 -2.66 -6.82 -29.80
N LYS A 5 -3.65 -6.10 -29.22
CA LYS A 5 -3.46 -5.36 -27.95
C LYS A 5 -3.31 -6.31 -26.75
N SER A 6 -3.94 -7.48 -26.79
CA SER A 6 -3.78 -8.48 -25.73
C SER A 6 -2.40 -9.13 -25.78
N PHE A 7 -1.95 -9.51 -26.98
CA PHE A 7 -0.63 -10.09 -27.19
C PHE A 7 0.50 -9.13 -26.80
N SER A 8 0.42 -7.85 -27.19
CA SER A 8 1.43 -6.85 -26.83
C SER A 8 1.55 -6.65 -25.31
N ARG A 9 0.43 -6.68 -24.58
CA ARG A 9 0.42 -6.61 -23.10
C ARG A 9 1.08 -7.82 -22.45
N ILE A 10 0.86 -9.02 -22.99
CA ILE A 10 1.49 -10.24 -22.49
C ILE A 10 3.00 -10.19 -22.69
N VAL A 11 3.46 -9.79 -23.88
CA VAL A 11 4.90 -9.65 -24.19
C VAL A 11 5.55 -8.61 -23.28
N LEU A 12 4.94 -7.44 -23.13
CA LEU A 12 5.42 -6.39 -22.21
C LEU A 12 5.53 -6.94 -20.78
N ARG A 13 4.49 -7.61 -20.31
CA ARG A 13 4.47 -8.16 -18.96
C ARG A 13 5.53 -9.25 -18.77
N TYR A 14 5.71 -10.14 -19.73
CA TYR A 14 6.77 -11.14 -19.67
C TYR A 14 8.16 -10.50 -19.58
N ASN A 15 8.43 -9.45 -20.38
CA ASN A 15 9.71 -8.74 -20.33
C ASN A 15 9.98 -8.12 -18.95
N THR A 16 8.98 -7.47 -18.35
CA THR A 16 9.13 -6.93 -16.98
C THR A 16 9.36 -8.02 -15.93
N ILE A 17 8.66 -9.16 -16.02
CA ILE A 17 8.85 -10.30 -15.10
C ILE A 17 10.25 -10.91 -15.27
N LYS A 18 10.76 -10.96 -16.49
CA LYS A 18 12.11 -11.45 -16.79
C LYS A 18 13.19 -10.51 -16.30
N ALA A 19 12.94 -9.21 -16.28
CA ALA A 19 13.87 -8.21 -15.76
C ALA A 19 13.88 -8.15 -14.22
N HIS A 20 12.77 -8.51 -13.58
CA HIS A 20 12.59 -8.33 -12.14
C HIS A 20 13.48 -9.27 -11.27
N PRO A 21 14.17 -8.77 -10.23
CA PRO A 21 15.17 -9.54 -9.47
C PRO A 21 14.67 -10.87 -8.90
N LEU A 22 13.44 -10.90 -8.34
CA LEU A 22 12.87 -12.11 -7.74
C LEU A 22 12.28 -13.12 -8.72
N THR A 23 12.09 -12.73 -9.99
CA THR A 23 11.41 -13.57 -10.97
C THR A 23 12.21 -13.83 -12.23
N LYS A 24 13.38 -13.21 -12.42
CA LYS A 24 14.23 -13.41 -13.60
C LYS A 24 14.57 -14.88 -13.89
N TYR A 25 14.85 -15.66 -12.84
CA TYR A 25 15.15 -17.11 -12.96
C TYR A 25 13.91 -18.01 -12.99
N ALA A 26 12.71 -17.46 -12.78
CA ALA A 26 11.45 -18.19 -12.78
C ALA A 26 10.38 -17.44 -13.59
N SER A 27 10.80 -16.81 -14.68
CA SER A 27 9.97 -15.84 -15.41
C SER A 27 8.71 -16.46 -16.01
N LEU A 28 8.77 -17.71 -16.47
CA LEU A 28 7.61 -18.48 -16.92
C LEU A 28 6.60 -18.72 -15.79
N LYS A 29 7.05 -18.97 -14.55
CA LYS A 29 6.16 -19.11 -13.39
C LYS A 29 5.49 -17.77 -13.06
N GLY A 30 6.21 -16.65 -13.15
CA GLY A 30 5.62 -15.32 -12.99
C GLY A 30 4.57 -15.02 -14.06
N LEU A 31 4.87 -15.33 -15.33
CA LEU A 31 3.92 -15.17 -16.42
C LEU A 31 2.67 -16.04 -16.22
N TYR A 32 2.86 -17.30 -15.79
CA TYR A 32 1.76 -18.19 -15.44
C TYR A 32 0.86 -17.58 -14.36
N ARG A 33 1.42 -17.06 -13.25
CA ARG A 33 0.64 -16.38 -12.20
C ARG A 33 -0.14 -15.18 -12.76
N TYR A 34 0.49 -14.36 -13.61
CA TYR A 34 -0.19 -13.25 -14.27
C TYR A 34 -1.38 -13.70 -15.14
N LEU A 35 -1.20 -14.76 -15.94
CA LEU A 35 -2.27 -15.30 -16.79
C LEU A 35 -3.41 -15.88 -15.97
N ILE A 36 -3.10 -16.68 -14.94
CA ILE A 36 -4.10 -17.27 -14.03
C ILE A 36 -4.86 -16.19 -13.26
N PHE A 37 -4.17 -15.18 -12.74
CA PHE A 37 -4.82 -14.04 -12.09
C PHE A 37 -5.83 -13.35 -13.02
N ASN A 38 -5.42 -13.02 -14.25
CA ASN A 38 -6.29 -12.34 -15.19
C ASN A 38 -7.47 -13.19 -15.63
N LEU A 39 -7.26 -14.50 -15.85
CA LEU A 39 -8.33 -15.43 -16.18
C LEU A 39 -9.32 -15.56 -15.01
N SER A 40 -8.79 -15.77 -13.80
CA SER A 40 -9.59 -15.88 -12.58
C SER A 40 -10.43 -14.63 -12.33
N GLN A 41 -9.85 -13.43 -12.42
CA GLN A 41 -10.59 -12.17 -12.24
C GLN A 41 -11.56 -11.84 -13.38
N THR A 42 -11.43 -12.48 -14.54
CA THR A 42 -12.41 -12.37 -15.63
C THR A 42 -13.65 -13.21 -15.33
N ILE A 43 -13.47 -14.38 -14.70
CA ILE A 43 -14.53 -15.32 -14.34
C ILE A 43 -15.18 -14.91 -13.01
N LYS A 44 -14.35 -14.74 -11.97
CA LYS A 44 -14.71 -14.38 -10.60
C LYS A 44 -14.40 -12.91 -10.40
N LYS A 45 -15.36 -12.04 -10.72
CA LYS A 45 -15.25 -10.58 -10.55
C LYS A 45 -15.45 -10.15 -9.10
N ARG A 46 -14.57 -10.62 -8.21
CA ARG A 46 -14.58 -10.30 -6.77
C ARG A 46 -13.18 -10.34 -6.18
N PRO A 47 -12.96 -9.79 -4.98
CA PRO A 47 -11.73 -10.01 -4.23
C PRO A 47 -11.49 -11.49 -3.94
N GLN A 48 -10.23 -11.90 -4.05
CA GLN A 48 -9.75 -13.25 -3.73
C GLN A 48 -8.50 -13.16 -2.85
N VAL A 49 -8.26 -14.20 -2.05
CA VAL A 49 -7.05 -14.33 -1.23
C VAL A 49 -5.94 -14.93 -2.08
N TYR A 50 -4.74 -14.36 -1.95
CA TYR A 50 -3.53 -14.85 -2.59
C TYR A 50 -2.45 -15.11 -1.54
N ASP A 51 -1.81 -16.27 -1.64
CA ASP A 51 -0.61 -16.56 -0.87
C ASP A 51 0.54 -15.68 -1.33
N TRP A 52 1.32 -15.22 -0.37
CA TRP A 52 2.42 -14.31 -0.57
C TRP A 52 3.70 -14.81 0.11
N ILE A 53 4.67 -13.93 0.29
CA ILE A 53 5.97 -14.26 0.84
C ILE A 53 5.90 -14.51 2.35
N ASN A 54 6.75 -15.41 2.84
CA ASN A 54 6.87 -15.74 4.26
C ASN A 54 5.54 -16.15 4.94
N GLY A 55 4.65 -16.82 4.20
CA GLY A 55 3.35 -17.27 4.71
C GLY A 55 2.31 -16.15 4.85
N LEU A 56 2.63 -14.92 4.47
CA LEU A 56 1.64 -13.84 4.42
C LEU A 56 0.63 -14.09 3.30
N GLN A 57 -0.55 -13.50 3.46
CA GLN A 57 -1.62 -13.56 2.48
C GLN A 57 -2.25 -12.18 2.31
N PHE A 58 -2.89 -11.92 1.18
CA PHE A 58 -3.67 -10.69 1.00
C PHE A 58 -4.86 -10.89 0.08
N TYR A 59 -5.89 -10.09 0.31
CA TYR A 59 -6.99 -9.88 -0.63
C TYR A 59 -6.54 -8.95 -1.75
N ALA A 60 -6.88 -9.31 -2.98
CA ALA A 60 -6.73 -8.42 -4.12
C ALA A 60 -7.83 -8.67 -5.17
N GLU A 61 -8.13 -7.63 -5.92
CA GLU A 61 -8.99 -7.68 -7.10
C GLU A 61 -8.47 -6.82 -8.26
N LYS A 62 -8.89 -7.19 -9.47
CA LYS A 62 -8.56 -6.42 -10.67
C LYS A 62 -9.41 -5.15 -10.76
N GLY A 63 -8.78 -4.00 -10.95
CA GLY A 63 -9.45 -2.73 -11.27
C GLY A 63 -9.38 -1.66 -10.18
N GLY A 64 -9.00 -2.03 -8.96
CA GLY A 64 -8.79 -1.08 -7.84
C GLY A 64 -7.48 -1.30 -7.07
N ASP A 65 -6.92 -2.51 -7.11
CA ASP A 65 -5.83 -2.90 -6.19
C ASP A 65 -4.47 -2.98 -6.90
N ALA A 66 -4.23 -2.09 -7.88
CA ALA A 66 -3.09 -2.20 -8.80
C ALA A 66 -1.74 -2.32 -8.07
N GLY A 67 -1.57 -1.63 -6.94
CA GLY A 67 -0.37 -1.68 -6.10
C GLY A 67 -0.05 -3.11 -5.63
N ILE A 68 -0.95 -3.73 -4.85
CA ILE A 68 -0.68 -5.05 -4.28
C ILE A 68 -0.84 -6.19 -5.30
N VAL A 69 -1.62 -6.01 -6.38
CA VAL A 69 -1.80 -7.02 -7.43
C VAL A 69 -0.47 -7.38 -8.10
N GLY A 70 0.47 -6.44 -8.22
CA GLY A 70 1.81 -6.70 -8.76
C GLY A 70 2.54 -7.82 -8.03
N ASN A 71 2.34 -7.93 -6.71
CA ASN A 71 2.98 -8.94 -5.87
C ASN A 71 2.62 -10.37 -6.25
N ILE A 72 1.44 -10.59 -6.82
CA ILE A 72 0.99 -11.92 -7.26
C ILE A 72 1.96 -12.51 -8.29
N TYR A 73 2.50 -11.68 -9.19
CA TYR A 73 3.38 -12.16 -10.26
C TYR A 73 4.85 -11.80 -10.07
N TYR A 74 5.18 -10.66 -9.44
CA TYR A 74 6.57 -10.25 -9.14
C TYR A 74 7.11 -10.71 -7.79
N LYS A 75 6.24 -11.24 -6.91
CA LYS A 75 6.48 -11.42 -5.48
C LYS A 75 6.57 -10.08 -4.73
N LEU A 76 7.58 -9.26 -4.95
CA LEU A 76 7.63 -7.90 -4.41
C LEU A 76 7.61 -6.95 -5.60
N MET A 77 6.49 -6.28 -5.88
CA MET A 77 6.41 -5.34 -6.99
C MET A 77 7.39 -4.17 -6.78
N ASP A 78 7.40 -3.65 -5.55
CA ASP A 78 8.31 -2.59 -5.13
C ASP A 78 9.55 -3.20 -4.47
N TYR A 79 10.37 -3.87 -5.29
CA TYR A 79 11.42 -4.76 -4.78
C TYR A 79 12.47 -4.04 -3.93
N GLU A 80 13.01 -2.92 -4.41
CA GLU A 80 14.13 -2.24 -3.76
C GLU A 80 13.70 -1.68 -2.40
N ASP A 81 12.59 -0.94 -2.36
CA ASP A 81 12.07 -0.33 -1.13
C ASP A 81 11.56 -1.38 -0.13
N SER A 82 10.91 -2.45 -0.63
CA SER A 82 10.49 -3.56 0.22
C SER A 82 11.70 -4.27 0.84
N MET A 83 12.75 -4.51 0.06
CA MET A 83 13.96 -5.16 0.57
C MET A 83 14.72 -4.26 1.54
N PHE A 84 14.78 -2.96 1.28
CA PHE A 84 15.38 -1.99 2.22
C PHE A 84 14.67 -2.04 3.58
N LEU A 85 13.34 -2.00 3.59
CA LEU A 85 12.56 -2.12 4.82
C LEU A 85 12.85 -3.45 5.52
N LEU A 86 12.79 -4.58 4.80
CA LEU A 86 13.00 -5.92 5.37
C LEU A 86 14.41 -6.13 5.93
N ASP A 87 15.42 -5.45 5.37
CA ASP A 87 16.82 -5.57 5.80
C ASP A 87 17.13 -4.71 7.03
N HIS A 88 16.44 -3.58 7.21
CA HIS A 88 16.79 -2.62 8.26
C HIS A 88 15.78 -2.54 9.42
N LEU A 89 14.49 -2.81 9.17
CA LEU A 89 13.45 -2.72 10.19
C LEU A 89 13.51 -3.92 11.14
N LYS A 90 13.60 -3.63 12.44
CA LYS A 90 13.69 -4.63 13.51
C LYS A 90 12.35 -4.79 14.23
N LYS A 91 12.24 -5.85 15.02
CA LYS A 91 11.02 -6.20 15.75
C LYS A 91 10.64 -5.15 16.81
N GLU A 92 11.64 -4.50 17.40
CA GLU A 92 11.48 -3.51 18.46
C GLU A 92 11.16 -2.12 17.92
N ASP A 93 11.29 -1.92 16.60
CA ASP A 93 11.03 -0.64 15.94
C ASP A 93 9.53 -0.35 15.84
N LEU A 94 9.24 0.95 15.74
CA LEU A 94 7.95 1.47 15.31
C LEU A 94 8.04 1.87 13.83
N PHE A 95 7.18 1.28 13.01
CA PHE A 95 6.98 1.62 11.61
C PHE A 95 5.71 2.47 11.43
N VAL A 96 5.78 3.49 10.58
CA VAL A 96 4.62 4.31 10.21
C VAL A 96 4.40 4.21 8.71
N ASP A 97 3.22 3.74 8.30
CA ASP A 97 2.81 3.58 6.90
C ASP A 97 1.77 4.63 6.55
N VAL A 98 2.21 5.78 6.02
CA VAL A 98 1.33 6.86 5.58
C VAL A 98 0.87 6.58 4.15
N GLY A 99 -0.44 6.54 3.95
CA GLY A 99 -1.05 6.04 2.71
C GLY A 99 -0.92 4.53 2.62
N ALA A 100 -1.31 3.82 3.67
CA ALA A 100 -1.10 2.39 3.81
C ALA A 100 -1.79 1.55 2.72
N ASN A 101 -2.81 2.08 2.06
CA ASN A 101 -3.53 1.43 0.97
C ASN A 101 -4.00 0.03 1.41
N LEU A 102 -3.77 -1.02 0.62
CA LEU A 102 -4.10 -2.41 0.99
C LEU A 102 -3.09 -3.05 1.97
N GLY A 103 -2.07 -2.32 2.41
CA GLY A 103 -1.14 -2.74 3.46
C GLY A 103 0.10 -3.46 2.97
N HIS A 104 0.61 -3.18 1.77
CA HIS A 104 1.85 -3.81 1.27
C HIS A 104 2.98 -3.72 2.30
N TYR A 105 3.33 -2.51 2.73
CA TYR A 105 4.41 -2.31 3.70
C TYR A 105 4.00 -2.67 5.11
N THR A 106 2.78 -2.34 5.53
CA THR A 106 2.21 -2.78 6.81
C THR A 106 2.35 -4.30 7.04
N LEU A 107 2.02 -5.13 6.04
CA LEU A 107 2.13 -6.59 6.13
C LEU A 107 3.59 -7.04 6.20
N LEU A 108 4.50 -6.43 5.44
CA LEU A 108 5.94 -6.73 5.53
C LEU A 108 6.50 -6.38 6.92
N ALA A 109 6.22 -5.17 7.40
CA ALA A 109 6.70 -4.64 8.66
C ALA A 109 6.25 -5.47 9.87
N SER A 110 4.95 -5.70 10.01
CA SER A 110 4.42 -6.41 11.18
C SER A 110 4.37 -7.93 11.01
N GLY A 111 4.24 -8.41 9.76
CA GLY A 111 4.15 -9.83 9.45
C GLY A 111 5.51 -10.52 9.29
N ILE A 112 6.51 -9.85 8.73
CA ILE A 112 7.87 -10.42 8.57
C ILE A 112 8.81 -9.87 9.64
N CYS A 113 8.99 -8.55 9.72
CA CYS A 113 9.90 -7.95 10.70
C CYS A 113 9.36 -8.01 12.12
N GLN A 114 8.07 -8.36 12.29
CA GLN A 114 7.41 -8.51 13.58
C GLN A 114 7.31 -7.19 14.39
N SER A 115 7.57 -6.04 13.75
CA SER A 115 7.51 -4.69 14.31
C SER A 115 6.09 -4.21 14.63
N LYS A 116 5.98 -3.16 15.44
CA LYS A 116 4.72 -2.43 15.61
C LYS A 116 4.53 -1.47 14.44
N THR A 117 3.32 -1.37 13.94
CA THR A 117 2.99 -0.49 12.81
C THR A 117 1.82 0.43 13.15
N ILE A 118 1.93 1.71 12.79
CA ILE A 118 0.80 2.63 12.66
C ILE A 118 0.52 2.78 11.16
N ALA A 119 -0.61 2.24 10.71
CA ALA A 119 -1.04 2.29 9.32
C ALA A 119 -2.14 3.34 9.14
N ILE A 120 -1.91 4.31 8.26
CA ILE A 120 -2.78 5.47 8.08
C ILE A 120 -3.35 5.45 6.67
N GLU A 121 -4.67 5.29 6.56
CA GLU A 121 -5.37 5.22 5.27
C GLU A 121 -6.69 6.03 5.34
N PRO A 122 -6.82 7.11 4.56
CA PRO A 122 -7.99 7.98 4.62
C PRO A 122 -9.24 7.40 3.90
N ILE A 123 -9.07 6.55 2.89
CA ILE A 123 -10.16 6.11 2.04
C ILE A 123 -10.86 4.91 2.67
N VAL A 124 -12.12 5.09 3.10
CA VAL A 124 -12.90 4.07 3.83
C VAL A 124 -12.96 2.72 3.10
N THR A 125 -13.16 2.70 1.78
CA THR A 125 -13.21 1.46 1.00
C THR A 125 -11.87 0.72 0.99
N THR A 126 -10.76 1.45 0.93
CA THR A 126 -9.38 0.94 0.99
C THR A 126 -9.04 0.48 2.41
N LEU A 127 -9.41 1.28 3.43
CA LEU A 127 -9.26 0.98 4.85
C LEU A 127 -9.91 -0.36 5.24
N ILE A 128 -11.10 -0.66 4.71
CA ILE A 128 -11.76 -1.95 4.95
C ILE A 128 -10.91 -3.11 4.41
N LYS A 129 -10.32 -2.96 3.22
CA LYS A 129 -9.43 -3.97 2.64
C LYS A 129 -8.13 -4.12 3.45
N LEU A 130 -7.55 -3.01 3.90
CA LEU A 130 -6.38 -3.00 4.81
C LEU A 130 -6.66 -3.79 6.09
N LYS A 131 -7.77 -3.48 6.78
CA LYS A 131 -8.19 -4.17 8.00
C LYS A 131 -8.40 -5.66 7.76
N ASN A 132 -9.04 -6.03 6.66
CA ASN A 132 -9.22 -7.44 6.29
C ASN A 132 -7.87 -8.15 6.06
N ASN A 133 -6.89 -7.49 5.44
CA ASN A 133 -5.54 -8.05 5.27
C ASN A 133 -4.80 -8.19 6.60
N ILE A 134 -4.96 -7.25 7.53
CA ILE A 134 -4.37 -7.34 8.89
C ILE A 134 -4.94 -8.54 9.64
N VAL A 135 -6.27 -8.69 9.65
CA VAL A 135 -6.98 -9.82 10.30
C VAL A 135 -6.60 -11.15 9.64
N LEU A 136 -6.53 -11.19 8.31
CA LEU A 136 -6.15 -12.39 7.56
C LEU A 136 -4.77 -12.94 8.00
N ASN A 137 -3.88 -12.07 8.45
CA ASN A 137 -2.53 -12.44 8.90
C ASN A 137 -2.37 -12.45 10.43
N ASN A 138 -3.45 -12.31 11.20
CA ASN A 138 -3.45 -12.25 12.67
C ASN A 138 -2.55 -11.13 13.24
N LEU A 139 -2.55 -9.95 12.61
CA LEU A 139 -1.66 -8.83 12.93
C LEU A 139 -2.32 -7.73 13.77
N GLU A 140 -3.55 -7.92 14.26
CA GLU A 140 -4.33 -6.91 14.97
C GLU A 140 -3.66 -6.42 16.26
N LYS A 141 -2.82 -7.26 16.88
CA LYS A 141 -2.06 -6.89 18.09
C LYS A 141 -0.82 -6.04 17.80
N LYS A 142 -0.43 -5.90 16.53
CA LYS A 142 0.79 -5.18 16.12
C LYS A 142 0.51 -3.96 15.26
N VAL A 143 -0.65 -3.93 14.60
CA VAL A 143 -1.01 -2.85 13.68
C VAL A 143 -2.14 -2.03 14.28
N SER A 144 -1.86 -0.76 14.52
CA SER A 144 -2.87 0.26 14.80
C SER A 144 -3.27 0.94 13.49
N VAL A 145 -4.57 1.00 13.20
CA VAL A 145 -5.07 1.56 11.94
C VAL A 145 -5.79 2.88 12.21
N LEU A 146 -5.37 3.95 11.53
CA LEU A 146 -5.97 5.28 11.61
C LEU A 146 -6.70 5.62 10.31
N ALA A 147 -7.97 5.98 10.42
CA ALA A 147 -8.87 6.27 9.30
C ALA A 147 -8.88 7.78 8.98
N MET A 148 -7.73 8.30 8.58
CA MET A 148 -7.52 9.74 8.40
C MET A 148 -6.43 10.00 7.35
N GLY A 149 -6.36 11.23 6.85
CA GLY A 149 -5.24 11.73 6.08
C GLY A 149 -4.17 12.34 6.99
N VAL A 150 -2.98 12.54 6.42
CA VAL A 150 -1.89 13.26 7.09
C VAL A 150 -1.53 14.49 6.27
N GLY A 151 -1.37 15.62 6.94
CA GLY A 151 -1.09 16.91 6.31
C GLY A 151 -0.33 17.85 7.21
N ASP A 152 -0.34 19.14 6.87
CA ASP A 152 0.40 20.19 7.60
C ASP A 152 -0.46 20.96 8.61
N ALA A 153 -1.74 20.62 8.74
CA ALA A 153 -2.66 21.15 9.74
C ALA A 153 -3.79 20.15 10.02
N LYS A 154 -4.48 20.36 11.15
CA LYS A 154 -5.74 19.66 11.45
C LYS A 154 -6.88 20.31 10.67
N GLU A 155 -7.45 19.57 9.73
CA GLU A 155 -8.49 20.08 8.83
C GLU A 155 -9.39 18.96 8.30
N THR A 156 -10.46 19.34 7.59
CA THR A 156 -11.29 18.40 6.84
C THR A 156 -11.19 18.75 5.36
N LEU A 157 -10.72 17.80 4.56
CA LEU A 157 -10.55 17.97 3.12
C LEU A 157 -11.57 17.16 2.33
N ASN A 158 -11.96 17.67 1.17
CA ASN A 158 -12.78 16.94 0.21
C ASN A 158 -11.85 16.21 -0.77
N PHE A 159 -11.97 14.89 -0.87
CA PHE A 159 -11.24 14.09 -1.86
C PHE A 159 -12.18 13.63 -2.96
N THR A 160 -11.73 13.66 -4.22
CA THR A 160 -12.51 13.15 -5.35
C THR A 160 -12.69 11.64 -5.23
N THR A 161 -13.93 11.16 -5.38
CA THR A 161 -14.24 9.74 -5.60
C THR A 161 -14.46 9.51 -7.09
N ASN A 162 -13.38 9.60 -7.86
CA ASN A 162 -13.42 9.07 -9.23
C ASN A 162 -13.07 7.59 -9.12
N ASN A 163 -13.87 6.69 -9.69
CA ASN A 163 -13.70 5.22 -9.68
C ASN A 163 -12.40 4.73 -10.39
N THR A 164 -11.28 5.39 -10.13
CA THR A 164 -9.94 5.19 -10.67
C THR A 164 -8.95 5.08 -9.52
N VAL A 165 -7.77 4.57 -9.81
CA VAL A 165 -6.74 4.21 -8.82
C VAL A 165 -6.24 5.42 -8.01
N MET A 166 -6.42 6.65 -8.52
CA MET A 166 -5.91 7.88 -7.89
C MET A 166 -7.03 8.77 -7.36
N ASN A 167 -6.97 9.12 -6.07
CA ASN A 167 -7.88 10.07 -5.42
C ASN A 167 -7.10 11.35 -5.08
N THR A 168 -7.61 12.50 -5.51
CA THR A 168 -6.94 13.80 -5.30
C THR A 168 -7.79 14.75 -4.47
N VAL A 169 -7.16 15.71 -3.80
CA VAL A 169 -7.87 16.76 -3.06
C VAL A 169 -8.63 17.66 -4.04
N SER A 170 -9.93 17.81 -3.81
CA SER A 170 -10.83 18.68 -4.55
C SER A 170 -11.03 20.01 -3.83
N LEU A 171 -10.84 21.11 -4.54
CA LEU A 171 -11.10 22.46 -4.03
C LEU A 171 -12.59 22.86 -4.08
N THR A 172 -13.45 22.02 -4.68
CA THR A 172 -14.89 22.27 -4.84
C THR A 172 -15.72 21.12 -4.25
N GLU A 173 -16.76 21.44 -3.49
CA GLU A 173 -17.79 20.47 -3.05
C GLU A 173 -18.64 20.06 -4.26
N ASN A 174 -18.27 18.94 -4.90
CA ASN A 174 -19.06 18.33 -5.97
C ASN A 174 -19.69 17.04 -5.45
N SER A 175 -20.71 16.51 -6.15
CA SER A 175 -21.42 15.27 -5.75
C SER A 175 -20.54 14.02 -5.64
N ASN A 176 -19.30 14.07 -6.13
CA ASN A 176 -18.35 12.95 -6.17
C ASN A 176 -17.14 13.22 -5.26
N THR A 177 -17.35 13.78 -4.08
CA THR A 177 -16.28 13.95 -3.09
C THR A 177 -16.63 13.33 -1.75
N VAL A 178 -15.62 12.80 -1.05
CA VAL A 178 -15.73 12.32 0.34
C VAL A 178 -14.93 13.25 1.25
N LYS A 179 -15.51 13.56 2.42
CA LYS A 179 -14.86 14.34 3.47
C LYS A 179 -13.90 13.43 4.25
N ILE A 180 -12.66 13.88 4.38
CA ILE A 180 -11.58 13.16 5.03
C ILE A 180 -11.02 14.06 6.12
N GLU A 181 -10.96 13.55 7.35
CA GLU A 181 -10.26 14.20 8.44
C GLU A 181 -8.75 14.08 8.21
N VAL A 182 -8.05 15.20 8.38
CA VAL A 182 -6.60 15.29 8.24
C VAL A 182 -6.03 15.84 9.54
N ASP A 183 -4.90 15.28 9.97
CA ASP A 183 -4.15 15.78 11.12
C ASP A 183 -2.65 15.78 10.78
N THR A 184 -1.83 16.38 11.64
CA THR A 184 -0.38 16.44 11.45
C THR A 184 0.28 15.17 11.93
N LEU A 185 1.43 14.82 11.33
CA LEU A 185 2.20 13.66 11.76
C LEU A 185 2.72 13.83 13.20
N ASP A 186 3.10 15.06 13.58
CA ASP A 186 3.49 15.43 14.94
C ASP A 186 2.35 15.17 15.95
N SER A 187 1.11 15.53 15.59
CA SER A 187 -0.09 15.29 16.43
C SER A 187 -0.39 13.79 16.56
N ILE A 188 -0.31 13.05 15.45
CA ILE A 188 -0.61 11.62 15.41
C ILE A 188 0.39 10.79 16.23
N LEU A 189 1.67 11.14 16.14
CA LEU A 189 2.74 10.39 16.84
C LEU A 189 2.95 10.87 18.27
N GLU A 190 2.50 12.07 18.62
CA GLU A 190 2.72 12.71 19.91
C GLU A 190 4.22 12.68 20.31
N ASN A 191 4.59 11.78 21.23
CA ASN A 191 5.96 11.58 21.71
C ASN A 191 6.61 10.27 21.21
N GLN A 192 5.97 9.57 20.27
CA GLN A 192 6.51 8.36 19.67
C GLN A 192 7.56 8.70 18.62
N ALA A 193 8.71 8.03 18.69
CA ALA A 193 9.79 8.14 17.73
C ALA A 193 9.80 6.91 16.82
N PRO A 194 9.24 7.00 15.60
CA PRO A 194 9.31 5.90 14.65
C PRO A 194 10.72 5.73 14.09
N SER A 195 11.17 4.49 13.95
CA SER A 195 12.46 4.18 13.30
C SER A 195 12.35 4.30 11.77
N PHE A 196 11.15 4.08 11.23
CA PHE A 196 10.87 4.14 9.79
C PHE A 196 9.51 4.76 9.53
N ILE A 197 9.46 5.65 8.53
CA ILE A 197 8.22 6.23 8.02
C ILE A 197 8.24 6.05 6.50
N LYS A 198 7.20 5.40 5.98
CA LYS A 198 6.90 5.38 4.55
C LYS A 198 5.79 6.38 4.27
N ILE A 199 5.99 7.21 3.25
CA ILE A 199 5.05 8.25 2.82
C ILE A 199 4.77 8.05 1.34
N ASP A 200 3.54 7.67 1.00
CA ASP A 200 3.06 7.53 -0.38
C ASP A 200 1.61 7.98 -0.41
N VAL A 201 1.39 9.27 -0.69
CA VAL A 201 0.11 9.96 -0.51
C VAL A 201 -0.30 10.77 -1.75
N GLU A 202 0.04 10.26 -2.93
CA GLU A 202 -0.35 10.78 -4.25
C GLU A 202 -0.36 12.33 -4.37
N GLY A 203 0.76 12.97 -4.03
CA GLY A 203 0.96 14.41 -4.21
C GLY A 203 0.76 15.27 -2.96
N TYR A 204 0.57 14.66 -1.79
CA TYR A 204 0.50 15.34 -0.49
C TYR A 204 1.77 15.18 0.38
N GLU A 205 2.85 14.60 -0.17
CA GLU A 205 4.06 14.20 0.57
C GLU A 205 4.71 15.40 1.26
N TYR A 206 4.79 16.54 0.58
CA TYR A 206 5.36 17.77 1.15
C TYR A 206 4.59 18.24 2.39
N LYS A 207 3.25 18.13 2.37
CA LYS A 207 2.42 18.52 3.52
C LYS A 207 2.58 17.54 4.69
N VAL A 208 2.67 16.24 4.41
CA VAL A 208 2.99 15.23 5.43
C VAL A 208 4.32 15.55 6.11
N LEU A 209 5.37 15.85 5.32
CA LEU A 209 6.68 16.19 5.85
C LEU A 209 6.64 17.46 6.71
N LYS A 210 5.94 18.49 6.24
CA LYS A 210 5.76 19.74 6.99
C LYS A 210 5.02 19.55 8.31
N GLY A 211 4.03 18.66 8.34
CA GLY A 211 3.29 18.29 9.56
C GLY A 211 4.06 17.38 10.53
N GLY A 212 5.26 16.91 10.16
CA GLY A 212 6.12 16.08 11.02
C GLY A 212 7.41 16.76 11.46
N LEU A 213 7.56 18.07 11.20
CA LEU A 213 8.84 18.76 11.40
C LEU A 213 9.33 18.66 12.84
N VAL A 214 8.46 18.80 13.84
CA VAL A 214 8.88 18.76 15.25
C VAL A 214 9.46 17.39 15.59
N MET A 215 8.77 16.31 15.20
CA MET A 215 9.23 14.94 15.39
C MET A 215 10.52 14.66 14.62
N PHE A 216 10.67 15.15 13.38
CA PHE A 216 11.92 14.98 12.63
C PHE A 216 13.09 15.73 13.27
N TYR A 217 12.88 16.95 13.75
CA TYR A 217 13.93 17.72 14.43
C TYR A 217 14.41 17.04 15.72
N ASN A 218 13.48 16.51 16.53
CA ASN A 218 13.80 15.89 17.81
C ASN A 218 14.51 14.53 17.68
N ASN A 219 14.37 13.84 16.54
CA ASN A 219 15.02 12.55 16.30
C ASN A 219 16.38 12.65 15.57
N LEU A 220 16.81 13.86 15.21
CA LEU A 220 18.12 14.13 14.60
C LEU A 220 19.17 14.59 15.63
N SER A 221 18.76 14.86 16.87
CA SER A 221 19.61 15.27 18.00
C SER A 221 19.93 14.11 18.93
#